data_AF-A0A1Y1MLE6-F1
#
_entry.id   AF-A0A1Y1MLE6-F1
#
_cell.length_a   1.000
_cell.length_b   1.000
_cell.length_c   1.000
_cell.angle_alpha   90.00
_cell.angle_beta   90.00
_cell.angle_gamma   90.00
#
_symmetry.space_group_name_H-M   'P 1'
#
loop_
_entity.id
_entity.type
_entity.pdbx_description
1 polymer ?
#
loop_
_entity_poly.entity_id
_entity_poly.type
_entity_poly.pdbx_seq_one_letter_code
_entity_poly.pdbx_strand_id
1 'polypeptide(L)'
;MAPLPGVVQIQGDITKSSTVENILIHLDEHKADLVVCDGAPDVIGLHSMDVYIQGQLIISALKIARNVLRDGGNFVAKLYRGKNNHCLTNQLKKLFTYVEVAKPKCSRNSSIEAFVVCLGYIPNECKIENLQWFGDEPKNTVRFSICGEEDAFDSDSTYPLQLEGEEEYRYREPVQAPIAPPYYFVPSGTGSLTR
;
A
#
# COMPACT_ATOMS: atom_id res chain seq x y z
N MET A 1 7.07 14.03 -2.15
CA MET A 1 7.87 13.19 -3.06
C MET A 1 8.48 14.12 -4.11
N ALA A 2 9.75 13.97 -4.51
CA ALA A 2 10.24 14.72 -5.68
C ALA A 2 9.51 14.25 -6.95
N PRO A 3 9.32 15.14 -7.94
CA PRO A 3 8.79 14.77 -9.24
C PRO A 3 9.66 13.68 -9.88
N LEU A 4 9.02 12.66 -10.44
CA LEU A 4 9.67 11.56 -11.14
C LEU A 4 9.30 11.64 -12.63
N PRO A 5 10.26 11.52 -13.56
CA PRO A 5 9.96 11.53 -14.98
C PRO A 5 8.94 10.45 -15.36
N GLY A 6 7.92 10.82 -16.14
CA GLY A 6 6.85 9.90 -16.55
C GLY A 6 5.82 9.57 -15.47
N VAL A 7 5.91 10.17 -14.27
CA VAL A 7 4.96 9.93 -13.16
C VAL A 7 4.22 11.22 -12.82
N VAL A 8 2.90 11.18 -12.93
CA VAL A 8 2.04 12.25 -12.39
C VAL A 8 1.91 12.05 -10.89
N GLN A 9 2.24 13.09 -10.12
CA GLN A 9 2.19 13.05 -8.66
C GLN A 9 1.09 13.95 -8.13
N ILE A 10 0.19 13.36 -7.35
CA ILE A 10 -0.93 14.06 -6.72
C ILE A 10 -0.68 14.07 -5.21
N GLN A 11 -0.48 15.26 -4.64
CA GLN A 11 -0.44 15.41 -3.19
C GLN A 11 -1.88 15.61 -2.69
N GLY A 12 -2.42 14.59 -2.02
CA GLY A 12 -3.78 14.62 -1.51
C GLY A 12 -3.98 13.64 -0.36
N ASP A 13 -5.10 13.81 0.33
CA ASP A 13 -5.55 12.90 1.37
C ASP A 13 -6.45 11.84 0.73
N ILE A 14 -6.07 10.57 0.83
CA ILE A 14 -6.79 9.46 0.20
C ILE A 14 -8.19 9.24 0.76
N THR A 15 -8.52 9.85 1.91
CA THR A 15 -9.86 9.79 2.50
C THR A 15 -10.82 10.80 1.91
N LYS A 16 -10.32 11.81 1.17
CA LYS A 16 -11.13 12.88 0.59
C LYS A 16 -11.56 12.57 -0.85
N SER A 17 -12.81 12.89 -1.17
CA SER A 17 -13.36 12.74 -2.53
C SER A 17 -12.60 13.59 -3.56
N SER A 18 -12.13 14.77 -3.16
CA SER A 18 -11.33 15.66 -4.02
C SER A 18 -10.08 14.98 -4.59
N THR A 19 -9.47 14.06 -3.84
CA THR A 19 -8.30 13.31 -4.30
C THR A 19 -8.68 12.31 -5.39
N VAL A 20 -9.84 11.65 -5.25
CA VAL A 20 -10.37 10.73 -6.27
C VAL A 20 -10.71 11.49 -7.55
N GLU A 21 -11.36 12.64 -7.43
CA GLU A 21 -11.67 13.53 -8.57
C GLU A 21 -10.39 13.92 -9.33
N ASN A 22 -9.35 14.35 -8.61
CA ASN A 22 -8.05 14.66 -9.22
C ASN A 22 -7.43 13.46 -9.94
N ILE A 23 -7.50 12.25 -9.37
CA ILE A 23 -7.01 11.03 -10.02
C ILE A 23 -7.79 10.76 -11.31
N LEU A 24 -9.12 10.88 -11.27
CA LEU A 24 -9.97 10.65 -12.43
C LEU A 24 -9.70 11.66 -13.56
N ILE A 25 -9.45 12.93 -13.24
CA ILE A 25 -9.06 13.95 -14.23
C ILE A 25 -7.78 13.52 -14.98
N HIS A 26 -6.81 12.93 -14.27
CA HIS A 26 -5.56 12.48 -14.88
C HIS A 26 -5.67 11.13 -15.61
N LEU A 27 -6.66 10.30 -15.27
CA LEU A 27 -6.97 9.07 -15.99
C LEU A 27 -7.84 9.32 -17.24
N ASP A 28 -8.51 10.47 -17.31
CA ASP A 28 -9.39 10.87 -18.41
C ASP A 28 -10.51 9.83 -18.63
N GLU A 29 -10.72 9.32 -19.85
CA GLU A 29 -11.69 8.25 -20.12
C GLU A 29 -11.20 6.85 -19.73
N HIS A 30 -9.93 6.73 -19.30
CA HIS A 30 -9.33 5.44 -18.98
C HIS A 30 -9.58 5.03 -17.53
N LYS A 31 -9.47 3.73 -17.29
CA LYS A 31 -9.50 3.13 -15.96
C LYS A 31 -8.17 2.43 -15.69
N ALA A 32 -7.78 2.38 -14.43
CA ALA A 32 -6.52 1.77 -14.01
C ALA A 32 -6.58 0.24 -14.13
N ASP A 33 -5.53 -0.35 -14.71
CA ASP A 33 -5.30 -1.81 -14.71
C ASP A 33 -4.93 -2.35 -13.34
N LEU A 34 -4.16 -1.57 -12.59
CA LEU A 34 -3.58 -1.96 -11.31
C LEU A 34 -3.57 -0.77 -10.35
N VAL A 35 -4.02 -1.01 -9.12
CA VAL A 35 -3.84 -0.08 -8.00
C VAL A 35 -2.97 -0.75 -6.94
N VAL A 36 -1.90 -0.08 -6.54
CA VAL A 36 -0.97 -0.55 -5.50
C VAL A 36 -1.02 0.38 -4.30
N CYS A 37 -1.07 -0.17 -3.09
CA CYS A 37 -1.00 0.57 -1.84
C CYS A 37 0.09 0.01 -0.93
N ASP A 38 1.26 0.64 -0.92
CA ASP A 38 2.38 0.26 -0.03
C ASP A 38 2.40 1.06 1.29
N GLY A 39 1.35 1.85 1.54
CA GLY A 39 1.27 2.70 2.71
C GLY A 39 1.28 1.89 4.01
N ALA A 40 1.97 2.43 5.02
CA ALA A 40 2.00 1.92 6.37
C ALA A 40 1.98 3.08 7.38
N PRO A 41 1.23 2.99 8.49
CA PRO A 41 1.32 3.96 9.56
C PRO A 41 2.65 3.82 10.31
N ASP A 42 3.03 4.88 11.02
CA ASP A 42 4.09 4.79 12.01
C ASP A 42 3.74 3.74 13.05
N VAL A 43 4.62 2.74 13.20
CA VAL A 43 4.40 1.60 14.10
C VAL A 43 4.57 2.08 15.54
N ILE A 44 3.50 1.97 16.33
CA ILE A 44 3.47 2.39 17.74
C ILE A 44 4.07 1.28 18.63
N GLY A 45 4.11 0.04 18.12
CA GLY A 45 4.57 -1.14 18.85
C GLY A 45 3.43 -1.89 19.56
N LEU A 46 2.22 -1.34 19.52
CA LEU A 46 1.01 -2.02 19.96
C LEU A 46 0.38 -2.74 18.77
N HIS A 47 0.82 -3.97 18.52
CA HIS A 47 0.49 -4.74 17.31
C HIS A 47 -1.01 -4.78 16.97
N SER A 48 -1.90 -4.90 17.96
CA SER A 48 -3.35 -4.90 17.73
C SER A 48 -3.85 -3.59 17.11
N MET A 49 -3.30 -2.46 17.55
CA MET A 49 -3.64 -1.13 17.05
C MET A 49 -2.97 -0.87 15.70
N ASP A 50 -1.70 -1.23 15.54
CA ASP A 50 -0.97 -1.08 14.29
C ASP A 50 -1.68 -1.83 13.14
N VAL A 51 -2.10 -3.07 13.41
CA VAL A 51 -2.90 -3.88 12.46
C VAL A 51 -4.24 -3.23 12.13
N TYR A 52 -4.93 -2.65 13.12
CA TYR A 52 -6.21 -1.97 12.90
C TYR A 52 -6.05 -0.73 12.01
N ILE A 53 -5.05 0.10 12.29
CA ILE A 53 -4.77 1.32 11.51
C ILE A 53 -4.37 0.95 10.08
N GLN A 54 -3.54 -0.08 9.90
CA GLN A 54 -3.22 -0.62 8.58
C GLN A 54 -4.48 -1.07 7.84
N GLY A 55 -5.41 -1.72 8.54
CA GLY A 55 -6.71 -2.09 7.99
C GLY A 55 -7.53 -0.92 7.47
N GLN A 56 -7.61 0.16 8.23
CA GLN A 56 -8.30 1.40 7.82
C GLN A 56 -7.65 2.04 6.58
N LEU A 57 -6.32 1.95 6.48
CA LEU A 57 -5.58 2.43 5.32
C LEU A 57 -5.93 1.63 4.06
N ILE A 58 -5.98 0.30 4.16
CA ILE A 58 -6.38 -0.58 3.05
C ILE A 58 -7.83 -0.29 2.62
N ILE A 59 -8.75 -0.11 3.58
CA ILE A 59 -10.15 0.23 3.29
C ILE A 59 -10.24 1.56 2.54
N SER A 60 -9.47 2.57 2.97
CA SER A 60 -9.43 3.88 2.30
C SER A 60 -8.87 3.77 0.89
N ALA A 61 -7.79 3.02 0.70
CA ALA A 61 -7.23 2.75 -0.62
C ALA A 61 -8.21 1.99 -1.54
N LEU A 62 -8.94 1.02 -0.99
CA LEU A 62 -9.95 0.25 -1.72
C LEU A 62 -11.13 1.14 -2.18
N LYS A 63 -11.52 2.13 -1.38
CA LYS A 63 -12.53 3.13 -1.78
C LYS A 63 -12.08 3.93 -3.00
N ILE A 64 -10.81 4.30 -3.08
CA ILE A 64 -10.24 4.92 -4.30
C ILE A 64 -10.25 3.89 -5.44
N ALA A 65 -9.71 2.69 -5.19
CA ALA A 65 -9.58 1.63 -6.19
C ALA A 65 -10.90 1.32 -6.89
N ARG A 66 -12.01 1.28 -6.15
CA ARG A 66 -13.37 1.08 -6.70
C ARG A 66 -13.74 2.08 -7.80
N ASN A 67 -13.34 3.34 -7.65
CA ASN A 67 -13.71 4.40 -8.59
C ASN A 67 -12.80 4.42 -9.82
N VAL A 68 -11.56 3.95 -9.68
CA VAL A 68 -10.52 4.10 -10.70
C VAL A 68 -10.19 2.82 -11.43
N LEU A 69 -10.41 1.64 -10.85
CA LEU A 69 -10.11 0.35 -11.47
C LEU A 69 -11.07 0.05 -12.62
N ARG A 70 -10.54 -0.61 -13.65
CA ARG A 70 -11.37 -1.21 -14.70
C ARG A 70 -11.96 -2.54 -14.26
N ASP A 71 -12.99 -3.00 -14.96
CA ASP A 71 -13.46 -4.38 -14.85
C ASP A 71 -12.31 -5.36 -15.16
N GLY A 72 -12.17 -6.38 -14.31
CA GLY A 72 -11.06 -7.32 -14.33
C GLY A 72 -9.70 -6.73 -13.91
N GLY A 73 -9.64 -5.51 -13.38
CA GLY A 73 -8.41 -4.89 -12.87
C GLY A 73 -7.90 -5.54 -11.57
N ASN A 74 -6.69 -5.17 -11.14
CA ASN A 74 -6.02 -5.78 -9.99
C ASN A 74 -5.76 -4.77 -8.87
N PHE A 75 -5.76 -5.25 -7.63
CA PHE A 75 -5.45 -4.44 -6.44
C PHE A 75 -4.44 -5.17 -5.57
N VAL A 76 -3.37 -4.48 -5.18
CA VAL A 76 -2.35 -5.02 -4.27
C VAL A 76 -2.14 -4.04 -3.13
N ALA A 77 -2.17 -4.51 -1.89
CA ALA A 77 -1.94 -3.65 -0.74
C ALA A 77 -1.11 -4.30 0.35
N LYS A 78 -0.24 -3.52 0.99
CA LYS A 78 0.49 -3.92 2.19
C LYS A 78 -0.50 -4.18 3.33
N LEU A 79 -0.29 -5.28 4.04
CA LEU A 79 -1.11 -5.80 5.12
C LEU A 79 -0.21 -6.19 6.28
N TYR A 80 -0.62 -5.89 7.51
CA TYR A 80 -0.02 -6.49 8.70
C TYR A 80 -0.79 -7.72 9.13
N ARG A 81 -0.06 -8.83 9.27
CA ARG A 81 -0.65 -10.11 9.62
C ARG A 81 -1.13 -10.09 11.07
N GLY A 82 -2.44 -9.97 11.29
CA GLY A 82 -3.07 -10.14 12.60
C GLY A 82 -4.12 -11.25 12.67
N LYS A 83 -4.70 -11.43 13.87
CA LYS A 83 -5.73 -12.44 14.15
C LYS A 83 -7.02 -12.24 13.30
N ASN A 84 -7.30 -11.00 12.90
CA ASN A 84 -8.58 -10.60 12.30
C ASN A 84 -8.52 -10.30 10.80
N ASN A 85 -7.43 -10.66 10.09
CA ASN A 85 -7.32 -10.40 8.64
C ASN A 85 -8.42 -11.08 7.81
N HIS A 86 -8.97 -12.19 8.31
CA HIS A 86 -10.01 -12.97 7.62
C HIS A 86 -11.23 -12.09 7.26
N CYS A 87 -11.60 -11.15 8.14
CA CYS A 87 -12.72 -10.24 7.91
C CYS A 87 -12.46 -9.34 6.69
N LEU A 88 -11.28 -8.70 6.60
CA LEU A 88 -10.89 -7.90 5.44
C LEU A 88 -10.85 -8.76 4.17
N THR A 89 -10.17 -9.91 4.22
CA THR A 89 -10.00 -10.75 3.03
C THR A 89 -11.31 -11.32 2.52
N ASN A 90 -12.28 -11.61 3.40
CA ASN A 90 -13.63 -12.04 2.99
C ASN A 90 -14.37 -10.93 2.25
N GLN A 91 -14.22 -9.68 2.69
CA GLN A 91 -14.80 -8.54 1.99
C GLN A 91 -14.15 -8.33 0.62
N LEU A 92 -12.84 -8.49 0.53
CA LEU A 92 -12.12 -8.44 -0.76
C LEU A 92 -12.58 -9.54 -1.71
N LYS A 93 -12.86 -10.76 -1.22
CA LYS A 93 -13.42 -11.86 -2.05
C LYS A 93 -14.81 -11.54 -2.64
N LYS A 94 -15.55 -10.58 -2.08
CA LYS A 94 -16.84 -10.11 -2.65
C LYS A 94 -16.61 -9.13 -3.82
N LEU A 95 -15.40 -8.60 -3.96
CA LEU A 95 -15.04 -7.57 -4.95
C LEU A 95 -14.07 -8.06 -6.03
N PHE A 96 -13.41 -9.20 -5.81
CA PHE A 96 -12.39 -9.72 -6.70
C PHE A 96 -12.59 -11.22 -6.89
N THR A 97 -12.28 -11.71 -8.09
CA THR A 97 -12.41 -13.12 -8.45
C THR A 97 -11.44 -13.98 -7.65
N TYR A 98 -10.24 -13.47 -7.39
CA TYR A 98 -9.21 -14.17 -6.63
C TYR A 98 -8.56 -13.25 -5.61
N VAL A 99 -8.37 -13.75 -4.39
CA VAL A 99 -7.71 -13.03 -3.29
C VAL A 99 -6.76 -13.99 -2.60
N GLU A 100 -5.49 -13.59 -2.49
CA GLU A 100 -4.46 -14.28 -1.73
C GLU A 100 -3.65 -13.32 -0.87
N VAL A 101 -2.92 -13.86 0.10
CA VAL A 101 -1.94 -13.12 0.88
C VAL A 101 -0.56 -13.63 0.52
N ALA A 102 0.29 -12.76 0.02
CA ALA A 102 1.64 -13.08 -0.41
C ALA A 102 2.67 -12.40 0.50
N LYS A 103 3.71 -13.11 0.92
CA LYS A 103 4.89 -12.50 1.55
C LYS A 103 6.09 -12.60 0.60
N PRO A 104 6.61 -11.48 0.08
CA PRO A 104 7.76 -11.51 -0.81
C PRO A 104 9.05 -11.74 -0.03
N LYS A 105 10.06 -12.36 -0.66
CA LYS A 105 11.40 -12.55 -0.08
C LYS A 105 12.09 -11.24 0.32
N CYS A 106 11.79 -10.13 -0.37
CA CYS A 106 12.31 -8.82 -0.03
C CYS A 106 11.75 -8.26 1.29
N SER A 107 10.68 -8.84 1.83
CA SER A 107 10.15 -8.50 3.15
C SER A 107 10.85 -9.33 4.22
N ARG A 108 11.45 -8.65 5.21
CA ARG A 108 12.18 -9.29 6.33
C ARG A 108 11.35 -10.37 6.99
N ASN A 109 11.98 -11.50 7.35
CA ASN A 109 11.25 -12.60 7.95
C ASN A 109 10.66 -12.22 9.33
N SER A 110 11.38 -11.36 10.07
CA SER A 110 10.96 -10.79 11.36
C SER A 110 9.75 -9.85 11.27
N SER A 111 9.42 -9.34 10.08
CA SER A 111 8.26 -8.45 9.90
C SER A 111 6.95 -9.23 9.84
N ILE A 112 5.90 -8.67 10.46
CA ILE A 112 4.51 -9.15 10.31
C ILE A 112 3.86 -8.71 8.99
N GLU A 113 4.61 -7.98 8.17
CA GLU A 113 4.18 -7.53 6.85
C GLU A 113 3.94 -8.69 5.88
N ALA A 114 2.89 -8.53 5.10
CA ALA A 114 2.56 -9.28 3.90
C ALA A 114 1.80 -8.35 2.94
N PHE A 115 1.43 -8.87 1.78
CA PHE A 115 0.63 -8.17 0.80
C PHE A 115 -0.64 -8.95 0.53
N VAL A 116 -1.79 -8.27 0.47
CA VAL A 116 -2.98 -8.86 -0.12
C VAL A 116 -2.96 -8.62 -1.63
N VAL A 117 -3.11 -9.68 -2.39
CA VAL A 117 -3.14 -9.67 -3.85
C VAL A 117 -4.55 -10.03 -4.30
N CYS A 118 -5.22 -9.07 -4.91
CA CYS A 118 -6.59 -9.18 -5.39
C CYS A 118 -6.61 -9.09 -6.92
N LEU A 119 -7.11 -10.13 -7.58
CA LEU A 119 -7.12 -10.24 -9.04
C LEU A 119 -8.55 -10.32 -9.58
N GLY A 120 -8.77 -9.67 -10.72
CA GLY A 120 -10.04 -9.70 -11.42
C GLY A 120 -11.14 -8.96 -10.67
N TYR A 121 -11.04 -7.63 -10.64
CA TYR A 121 -12.02 -6.72 -10.02
C TYR A 121 -13.40 -6.93 -10.64
N ILE A 122 -14.40 -7.17 -9.79
CA ILE A 122 -15.79 -7.36 -10.20
C ILE A 122 -16.55 -6.11 -9.75
N PRO A 123 -17.01 -5.26 -10.70
CA PRO A 123 -17.79 -4.08 -10.39
C PRO A 123 -19.20 -4.50 -9.92
N ASN A 124 -19.31 -4.88 -8.65
CA ASN A 124 -20.59 -5.21 -8.03
C ASN A 124 -21.31 -3.93 -7.55
N GLU A 125 -22.64 -3.89 -7.71
CA GLU A 125 -23.51 -2.87 -7.09
C GLU A 125 -23.55 -2.97 -5.55
N CYS A 126 -22.85 -3.95 -4.96
CA CYS A 126 -22.78 -4.10 -3.52
C CYS A 126 -22.42 -2.75 -2.87
N LYS A 127 -23.38 -2.22 -2.11
CA LYS A 127 -23.21 -1.04 -1.27
C LYS A 127 -22.31 -1.42 -0.12
N ILE A 128 -20.99 -1.34 -0.32
CA ILE A 128 -20.04 -1.56 0.76
C ILE A 128 -19.88 -0.28 1.58
N GLU A 129 -21.01 0.22 2.06
CA GLU A 129 -21.07 1.34 3.00
C GLU A 129 -20.53 0.91 4.38
N ASN A 130 -20.42 -0.42 4.61
CA ASN A 130 -19.96 -1.03 5.85
C ASN A 130 -18.71 -1.91 5.65
N LEU A 131 -17.69 -1.44 4.92
CA LEU A 131 -16.38 -2.11 4.94
C LEU A 131 -15.79 -1.96 6.34
N GLN A 132 -15.91 -3.01 7.16
CA GLN A 132 -15.47 -2.98 8.55
C GLN A 132 -14.29 -3.93 8.73
N TRP A 133 -13.25 -3.46 9.41
CA TRP A 133 -12.11 -4.32 9.74
C TRP A 133 -12.49 -5.46 10.72
N PHE A 134 -13.55 -5.24 11.51
CA PHE A 134 -14.09 -6.22 12.46
C PHE A 134 -15.52 -6.58 12.07
N GLY A 135 -15.87 -7.83 12.31
CA GLY A 135 -17.22 -8.35 12.13
C GLY A 135 -17.25 -9.85 12.41
N ASP A 136 -18.44 -10.40 12.54
CA ASP A 136 -18.67 -11.84 12.77
C ASP A 136 -18.60 -12.65 11.46
N GLU A 137 -17.73 -12.24 10.53
CA GLU A 137 -17.53 -12.95 9.28
C GLU A 137 -16.86 -14.31 9.56
N PRO A 138 -17.29 -15.40 8.89
CA PRO A 138 -16.73 -16.72 9.13
C PRO A 138 -15.23 -16.73 8.83
N LYS A 139 -14.46 -17.44 9.66
CA LYS A 139 -13.03 -17.65 9.46
C LYS A 139 -12.80 -18.51 8.22
N ASN A 140 -12.73 -17.87 7.06
CA ASN A 140 -12.30 -18.52 5.84
C ASN A 140 -10.79 -18.38 5.71
N THR A 141 -10.12 -19.50 5.47
CA THR A 141 -8.69 -19.49 5.16
C THR A 141 -8.49 -18.86 3.78
N VAL A 142 -7.63 -17.85 3.73
CA VAL A 142 -7.12 -17.31 2.46
C VAL A 142 -5.77 -17.93 2.19
N ARG A 143 -5.51 -18.25 0.92
CA ARG A 143 -4.24 -18.83 0.52
C ARG A 143 -3.11 -17.89 0.93
N PHE A 144 -2.10 -18.44 1.60
CA PHE A 144 -0.85 -17.75 1.87
C PHE A 144 0.21 -18.27 0.92
N SER A 145 0.90 -17.37 0.23
CA SER A 145 2.01 -17.69 -0.68
C SER A 145 3.28 -16.96 -0.26
N ILE A 146 4.42 -17.61 -0.50
CA ILE A 146 5.73 -16.95 -0.50
C ILE A 146 6.01 -16.61 -1.96
N CYS A 147 6.37 -15.36 -2.27
CA CYS A 147 6.63 -14.92 -3.63
C CYS A 147 8.06 -14.37 -3.81
N GLY A 148 8.53 -14.41 -5.05
CA GLY A 148 9.91 -14.07 -5.42
C GLY A 148 10.67 -15.28 -5.99
N GLU A 149 11.82 -15.01 -6.59
CA GLU A 149 12.68 -16.03 -7.21
C GLU A 149 13.49 -16.79 -6.17
N GLU A 150 13.90 -18.02 -6.51
CA GLU A 150 14.71 -18.84 -5.61
C GLU A 150 16.10 -18.22 -5.39
N ASP A 151 16.67 -17.65 -6.45
CA ASP A 151 18.02 -17.05 -6.48
C ASP A 151 18.04 -15.55 -6.08
N ALA A 152 16.92 -14.99 -5.66
CA ALA A 152 16.84 -13.59 -5.26
C ALA A 152 17.64 -13.30 -3.97
N PHE A 153 18.17 -12.08 -3.87
CA PHE A 153 18.77 -11.55 -2.65
C PHE A 153 17.84 -11.71 -1.44
N ASP A 154 18.39 -12.22 -0.34
CA ASP A 154 17.76 -12.37 0.95
C ASP A 154 17.75 -11.04 1.71
N SER A 155 16.56 -10.61 2.13
CA SER A 155 16.35 -9.34 2.83
C SER A 155 16.94 -9.31 4.24
N ASP A 156 17.27 -10.46 4.82
CA ASP A 156 17.92 -10.58 6.14
C ASP A 156 19.45 -10.77 6.02
N SER A 157 20.00 -10.78 4.79
CA SER A 157 21.43 -10.94 4.51
C SER A 157 22.13 -9.63 4.15
N THR A 158 23.46 -9.58 4.35
CA THR A 158 24.31 -8.47 3.91
C THR A 158 25.19 -8.94 2.75
N TYR A 159 25.27 -8.13 1.69
CA TYR A 159 25.99 -8.44 0.46
C TYR A 159 27.18 -7.51 0.27
N PRO A 160 28.28 -7.98 -0.37
CA PRO A 160 29.36 -7.09 -0.79
C PRO A 160 28.84 -6.10 -1.83
N LEU A 161 29.42 -4.88 -1.85
CA LEU A 161 29.06 -3.85 -2.82
C LEU A 161 29.42 -4.24 -4.26
N GLN A 162 30.52 -5.00 -4.42
CA GLN A 162 30.93 -5.55 -5.70
C GLN A 162 30.34 -6.95 -5.86
N LEU A 163 29.43 -7.12 -6.82
CA LEU A 163 28.83 -8.40 -7.18
C LEU A 163 29.65 -9.08 -8.28
N GLU A 164 29.77 -10.40 -8.22
CA GLU A 164 30.46 -11.19 -9.26
C GLU A 164 29.68 -11.11 -10.58
N GLY A 165 30.36 -10.72 -11.67
CA GLY A 165 29.75 -10.61 -13.00
C GLY A 165 29.04 -9.27 -13.29
N GLU A 166 28.99 -8.35 -12.33
CA GLU A 166 28.49 -6.98 -12.54
C GLU A 166 29.63 -5.97 -12.78
N GLU A 167 29.28 -4.78 -13.27
CA GLU A 167 30.22 -3.66 -13.41
C GLU A 167 30.82 -3.25 -12.06
N GLU A 168 31.95 -2.54 -12.08
CA GLU A 168 32.57 -2.02 -10.86
C GLU A 168 31.58 -1.11 -10.10
N TYR A 169 31.39 -1.38 -8.81
CA TYR A 169 30.48 -0.61 -7.98
C TYR A 169 30.85 0.87 -8.01
N ARG A 170 29.94 1.71 -8.51
CA ARG A 170 30.07 3.15 -8.50
C ARG A 170 29.01 3.76 -7.60
N TYR A 171 29.45 4.34 -6.49
CA TYR A 171 28.56 5.14 -5.64
C TYR A 171 27.89 6.24 -6.47
N ARG A 172 26.57 6.30 -6.37
CA ARG A 172 25.77 7.38 -6.93
C ARG A 172 25.09 8.07 -5.76
N GLU A 173 25.22 9.39 -5.72
CA GLU A 173 24.44 10.22 -4.81
C GLU A 173 22.94 9.89 -4.99
N PRO A 174 22.17 9.83 -3.89
CA PRO A 174 20.74 9.62 -4.00
C PRO A 174 20.12 10.70 -4.88
N VAL A 175 19.20 10.30 -5.77
CA VAL A 175 18.50 11.22 -6.69
C VAL A 175 17.83 12.35 -5.92
N GLN A 176 17.45 12.09 -4.67
CA GLN A 176 16.92 13.09 -3.75
C GLN A 176 17.40 12.84 -2.32
N ALA A 177 17.98 13.87 -1.70
CA ALA A 177 18.23 13.87 -0.26
C ALA A 177 16.91 14.00 0.54
N PRO A 178 16.82 13.49 1.78
CA PRO A 178 15.64 13.63 2.62
C PRO A 178 15.19 15.10 2.71
N ILE A 179 13.95 15.38 2.33
CA ILE A 179 13.42 16.75 2.17
C ILE A 179 13.23 17.45 3.53
N ALA A 180 12.94 16.67 4.57
CA ALA A 180 13.00 17.01 5.98
C ALA A 180 12.85 15.71 6.78
N PRO A 181 13.58 15.52 7.89
CA PRO A 181 13.27 14.42 8.78
C PRO A 181 11.89 14.62 9.42
N PRO A 182 11.13 13.55 9.74
CA PRO A 182 9.78 13.64 10.30
C PRO A 182 9.71 14.38 11.66
N TYR A 183 10.86 14.56 12.33
CA TYR A 183 10.98 15.33 13.58
C TYR A 183 11.34 16.81 13.39
N TYR A 184 11.50 17.29 12.14
CA TYR A 184 11.77 18.70 11.88
C TYR A 184 10.48 19.51 12.01
N PHE A 185 10.20 20.00 13.22
CA PHE A 185 9.18 21.03 13.43
C PHE A 185 9.58 22.26 12.60
N VAL A 186 8.80 22.59 11.57
CA VAL A 186 8.82 23.92 10.98
C VAL A 186 8.03 24.80 11.95
N PRO A 187 8.66 25.74 12.69
CA PRO A 187 7.90 26.69 13.47
C PRO A 187 7.04 27.45 12.47
N SER A 188 5.72 27.38 12.63
CA SER A 188 4.81 28.23 11.88
C SER A 188 5.28 29.67 12.07
N GLY A 189 5.65 30.31 10.97
CA GLY A 189 6.22 31.65 10.97
C GLY A 189 5.43 32.58 11.88
N THR A 190 6.16 33.41 12.61
CA THR A 190 5.64 34.51 13.42
C THR A 190 4.67 35.34 12.58
N GLY A 191 3.38 35.06 12.71
CA GLY A 191 2.33 35.99 12.34
C GLY A 191 2.51 37.22 13.22
N SER A 192 2.95 38.31 12.60
CA SER A 192 2.92 39.65 13.18
C SER A 192 1.51 39.93 13.68
N LEU A 193 1.29 39.78 14.99
CA LEU A 193 0.13 40.31 15.69
C LEU A 193 0.29 41.83 15.78
N THR A 194 -0.13 42.53 14.73
CA THR A 194 -0.55 43.93 14.84
C THR A 194 -2.04 43.97 15.18
N ARG A 195 -2.35 43.89 16.47
CA ARG A 195 -3.17 44.86 17.22
C ARG A 195 -3.25 44.47 18.68
#